data_AF-A0A7J5YR56-F1
#
_entry.id   AF-A0A7J5YR56-F1
#
_cell.length_a   1.000
_cell.length_b   1.000
_cell.length_c   1.000
_cell.angle_alpha   90.00
_cell.angle_beta   90.00
_cell.angle_gamma   90.00
#
_symmetry.space_group_name_H-M   'P 1'
#
loop_
_entity.id
_entity.type
_entity.pdbx_description
1 polymer ?
#
loop_
_entity_poly.entity_id
_entity_poly.type
_entity_poly.pdbx_seq_one_letter_code
_entity_poly.pdbx_strand_id
1 'polypeptide(L)'
;MEIIPSSRESEFDNERESSQAGENEGTGKEGEELGLCPNHPNVKVPSTLSNRILYFQEKWFKDHTWLHYSPSVKGVLCFYCAKYFAAQKSKLASKADSAFVKTGFNNWKKALEKCSVHKDSQCHKLAVMTRIQEPEPVNVQLSRELERRQQQARRNLMKIAGGVRYLARQGLAFRGDQKESGNLSQLLKYKATGDAELTSWLKGPLDFTSPELQNELLKLMANTIIK
;
A
#
# COMPACT_ATOMS: atom_id res chain seq x y z
N MET A 1 24.43 -88.17 -15.15
CA MET A 1 24.85 -86.99 -15.92
C MET A 1 24.73 -85.82 -14.97
N GLU A 2 25.76 -85.61 -14.15
CA GLU A 2 26.93 -84.78 -14.52
C GLU A 2 26.43 -83.34 -14.73
N ILE A 3 26.85 -82.33 -13.97
CA ILE A 3 28.23 -81.88 -13.82
C ILE A 3 28.31 -81.00 -12.54
N ILE A 4 29.22 -81.34 -11.63
CA ILE A 4 30.01 -80.39 -10.81
C ILE A 4 31.17 -79.98 -11.74
N PRO A 5 31.56 -78.70 -11.90
CA PRO A 5 32.58 -78.12 -11.00
C PRO A 5 32.45 -76.58 -10.92
N SER A 6 33.20 -75.81 -10.17
CA SER A 6 34.32 -75.96 -9.24
C SER A 6 34.47 -74.53 -8.70
N SER A 7 34.67 -74.36 -7.40
CA SER A 7 35.99 -74.03 -6.84
C SER A 7 36.71 -72.92 -7.62
N ARG A 8 37.23 -71.88 -6.99
CA ARG A 8 37.88 -71.91 -5.68
C ARG A 8 38.34 -70.48 -5.37
N GLU A 9 38.32 -70.18 -4.07
CA GLU A 9 39.31 -69.33 -3.35
C GLU A 9 39.45 -67.87 -3.81
N SER A 10 39.61 -66.88 -2.96
CA SER A 10 39.56 -66.66 -1.52
C SER A 10 40.16 -65.26 -1.40
N GLU A 11 39.64 -64.41 -0.51
CA GLU A 11 40.35 -63.35 0.23
C GLU A 11 39.30 -62.33 0.69
N PHE A 12 38.86 -62.48 1.93
CA PHE A 12 39.34 -61.71 3.08
C PHE A 12 38.62 -60.36 3.19
N ASP A 13 37.64 -60.37 4.09
CA ASP A 13 37.18 -59.32 4.99
C ASP A 13 37.46 -57.86 4.60
N ASN A 14 36.40 -57.07 4.48
CA ASN A 14 36.26 -55.96 5.42
C ASN A 14 34.82 -55.44 5.52
N GLU A 15 34.33 -55.44 6.76
CA GLU A 15 33.15 -54.69 7.19
C GLU A 15 33.40 -53.18 6.99
N ARG A 16 32.41 -52.48 6.43
CA ARG A 16 32.22 -51.05 6.71
C ARG A 16 30.75 -50.70 6.68
N GLU A 17 30.18 -50.78 7.88
CA GLU A 17 29.16 -49.90 8.46
C GLU A 17 28.23 -49.16 7.50
N SER A 18 27.01 -49.69 7.43
CA SER A 18 25.80 -48.96 7.09
C SER A 18 25.57 -47.85 8.11
N SER A 19 25.73 -46.60 7.68
CA SER A 19 25.17 -45.43 8.36
C SER A 19 24.09 -44.86 7.46
N GLN A 20 22.86 -44.94 7.96
CA GLN A 20 21.62 -44.58 7.29
C GLN A 20 21.58 -43.11 6.88
N ALA A 21 21.03 -42.88 5.68
CA ALA A 21 20.63 -41.59 5.17
C ALA A 21 19.56 -40.98 6.08
N GLY A 22 19.86 -39.80 6.62
CA GLY A 22 18.93 -38.92 7.32
C GLY A 22 18.69 -37.66 6.50
N GLU A 23 17.42 -37.44 6.19
CA GLU A 23 16.85 -36.46 5.28
C GLU A 23 17.29 -35.01 5.56
N ASN A 24 17.65 -34.31 4.48
CA ASN A 24 17.97 -32.89 4.48
C ASN A 24 16.67 -32.11 4.20
N GLU A 25 15.99 -31.65 5.25
CA GLU A 25 14.85 -30.75 5.13
C GLU A 25 15.31 -29.38 4.63
N GLY A 26 15.22 -29.20 3.31
CA GLY A 26 15.30 -27.91 2.67
C GLY A 26 14.07 -27.07 3.01
N THR A 27 14.21 -26.11 3.92
CA THR A 27 13.21 -25.03 4.06
C THR A 27 13.29 -24.16 2.80
N GLY A 28 12.41 -24.45 1.84
CA GLY A 28 12.08 -23.55 0.74
C GLY A 28 11.57 -22.24 1.34
N LYS A 29 12.30 -21.15 1.14
CA LYS A 29 11.82 -19.81 1.47
C LYS A 29 10.74 -19.44 0.46
N GLU A 30 9.49 -19.62 0.85
CA GLU A 30 8.34 -19.04 0.17
C GLU A 30 8.56 -17.52 0.05
N GLY A 31 8.39 -16.98 -1.14
CA GLY A 31 8.65 -15.57 -1.43
C GLY A 31 7.66 -14.67 -0.69
N GLU A 32 8.17 -13.63 -0.01
CA GLU A 32 7.34 -12.61 0.62
C GLU A 32 6.38 -11.99 -0.41
N GLU A 33 5.08 -12.11 -0.17
CA GLU A 33 4.06 -11.54 -1.05
C GLU A 33 4.08 -10.02 -0.93
N LEU A 34 4.65 -9.36 -1.94
CA LEU A 34 4.74 -7.90 -1.98
C LEU A 34 3.35 -7.28 -2.10
N GLY A 35 2.95 -6.49 -1.10
CA GLY A 35 1.67 -5.76 -1.06
C GLY A 35 1.44 -4.78 -2.21
N LEU A 36 0.36 -4.00 -2.19
CA LEU A 36 -0.02 -3.15 -3.33
C LEU A 36 0.88 -1.92 -3.53
N CYS A 37 1.58 -1.49 -2.49
CA CYS A 37 2.49 -0.36 -2.48
C CYS A 37 3.84 -0.68 -1.80
N PRO A 38 4.89 0.12 -2.06
CA PRO A 38 6.15 0.05 -1.32
C PRO A 38 5.93 0.24 0.19
N ASN A 39 6.65 -0.52 1.01
CA ASN A 39 6.58 -0.46 2.47
C ASN A 39 7.59 0.57 2.98
N HIS A 40 7.09 1.71 3.48
CA HIS A 40 7.89 2.83 4.02
C HIS A 40 7.61 3.02 5.52
N PRO A 41 8.03 2.09 6.38
CA PRO A 41 7.74 2.20 7.80
C PRO A 41 8.72 3.17 8.46
N ASN A 42 8.30 3.81 9.56
CA ASN A 42 9.21 4.63 10.36
C ASN A 42 10.07 3.72 11.26
N VAL A 43 11.08 3.08 10.67
CA VAL A 43 11.92 2.08 11.34
C VAL A 43 13.38 2.52 11.35
N LYS A 44 14.00 2.43 12.53
CA LYS A 44 15.45 2.55 12.67
C LYS A 44 16.09 1.21 12.33
N VAL A 45 16.60 1.07 11.11
CA VAL A 45 17.23 -0.18 10.65
C VAL A 45 18.76 -0.06 10.79
N PRO A 46 19.38 -0.70 11.80
CA PRO A 46 20.83 -0.67 11.96
C PRO A 46 21.53 -1.59 10.95
N SER A 47 22.72 -1.21 10.52
CA SER A 47 23.68 -2.05 9.79
C SER A 47 25.06 -1.85 10.40
N THR A 48 25.66 -2.95 10.86
CA THR A 48 26.98 -2.94 11.50
C THR A 48 28.07 -2.99 10.44
N LEU A 49 28.91 -1.96 10.38
CA LEU A 49 30.08 -1.91 9.52
C LEU A 49 31.34 -1.79 10.37
N SER A 50 32.04 -2.91 10.54
CA SER A 50 33.27 -3.01 11.35
C SER A 50 33.06 -2.43 12.76
N ASN A 51 33.47 -1.19 13.02
CA ASN A 51 33.38 -0.51 14.32
C ASN A 51 32.32 0.60 14.40
N ARG A 52 31.41 0.71 13.43
CA ARG A 52 30.35 1.73 13.42
C ARG A 52 29.00 1.12 13.06
N ILE A 53 27.95 1.59 13.73
CA ILE A 53 26.56 1.27 13.39
C ILE A 53 26.03 2.40 12.52
N LEU A 54 25.59 2.07 11.30
CA LEU A 54 24.90 2.99 10.41
C LEU A 54 23.40 2.70 10.45
N TYR A 55 22.58 3.73 10.24
CA TYR A 55 21.14 3.59 10.21
C TYR A 55 20.59 3.98 8.84
N PHE A 56 19.59 3.23 8.39
CA PHE A 56 18.76 3.62 7.26
C PHE A 56 18.16 5.02 7.50
N GLN A 57 18.13 5.83 6.45
CA GLN A 57 17.62 7.20 6.51
C GLN A 57 16.23 7.26 5.89
N GLU A 58 15.21 7.63 6.68
CA GLU A 58 13.82 7.72 6.22
C GLU A 58 13.63 8.61 4.98
N LYS A 59 14.45 9.67 4.85
CA LYS A 59 14.44 10.56 3.67
C LYS A 59 14.63 9.80 2.35
N TRP A 60 15.32 8.66 2.36
CA TRP A 60 15.53 7.87 1.16
C TRP A 60 14.23 7.31 0.59
N PHE A 61 13.20 7.09 1.41
CA PHE A 61 11.88 6.71 0.89
C PHE A 61 11.23 7.84 0.08
N LYS A 62 11.50 9.10 0.43
CA LYS A 62 11.00 10.27 -0.31
C LYS A 62 11.78 10.45 -1.61
N ASP A 63 13.10 10.32 -1.56
CA ASP A 63 13.98 10.46 -2.73
C ASP A 63 13.84 9.30 -3.73
N HIS A 64 13.53 8.11 -3.21
CA HIS A 64 13.42 6.86 -3.96
C HIS A 64 12.14 6.12 -3.57
N THR A 65 11.02 6.59 -4.08
CA THR A 65 9.67 6.06 -3.78
C THR A 65 9.50 4.56 -4.09
N TRP A 66 10.36 4.01 -4.94
CA TRP A 66 10.40 2.59 -5.29
C TRP A 66 11.07 1.69 -4.24
N LEU A 67 11.75 2.25 -3.23
CA LEU A 67 12.34 1.46 -2.16
C LEU A 67 11.24 0.79 -1.34
N HIS A 68 11.43 -0.48 -1.02
CA HIS A 68 10.53 -1.26 -0.18
C HIS A 68 11.34 -1.90 0.94
N TYR A 69 11.03 -1.59 2.18
CA TYR A 69 11.64 -2.28 3.31
C TYR A 69 10.98 -3.65 3.52
N SER A 70 11.78 -4.71 3.48
CA SER A 70 11.34 -6.06 3.82
C SER A 70 12.02 -6.48 5.13
N PRO A 71 11.23 -6.73 6.19
CA PRO A 71 11.75 -7.27 7.45
C PRO A 71 12.42 -8.64 7.26
N SER A 72 11.91 -9.46 6.33
CA SER A 72 12.38 -10.83 6.06
C SER A 72 13.84 -10.85 5.59
N VAL A 73 14.23 -9.88 4.77
CA VAL A 73 15.62 -9.75 4.27
C VAL A 73 16.45 -8.74 5.08
N LYS A 74 15.86 -8.12 6.11
CA LYS A 74 16.48 -7.07 6.93
C LYS A 74 17.15 -5.99 6.09
N GLY A 75 16.49 -5.57 5.02
CA GLY A 75 17.06 -4.67 4.02
C GLY A 75 15.99 -4.03 3.13
N VAL A 76 16.44 -3.27 2.14
CA VAL A 76 15.55 -2.66 1.16
C VAL A 76 15.65 -3.35 -0.19
N LEU A 77 14.49 -3.55 -0.80
CA LEU A 77 14.32 -4.02 -2.16
C LEU A 77 13.83 -2.86 -3.03
N CYS A 78 13.88 -3.05 -4.35
CA CYS A 78 13.08 -2.25 -5.25
C CYS A 78 11.73 -2.95 -5.45
N PHE A 79 10.65 -2.30 -5.04
CA PHE A 79 9.29 -2.82 -5.12
C PHE A 79 8.95 -3.32 -6.54
N TYR A 80 9.23 -2.49 -7.55
CA TYR A 80 8.91 -2.80 -8.94
C TYR A 80 9.77 -3.95 -9.49
N CYS A 81 11.08 -3.92 -9.25
CA CYS A 81 11.99 -4.97 -9.71
C CYS A 81 11.68 -6.31 -9.04
N ALA A 82 11.48 -6.31 -7.72
CA ALA A 82 11.17 -7.52 -6.98
C ALA A 82 9.87 -8.16 -7.49
N LYS A 83 8.80 -7.38 -7.71
CA LYS A 83 7.55 -7.89 -8.32
C LYS A 83 7.73 -8.41 -9.74
N TYR A 84 8.37 -7.62 -10.60
CA TYR A 84 8.51 -7.95 -12.02
C TYR A 84 9.36 -9.22 -12.23
N PHE A 85 10.48 -9.33 -11.52
CA PHE A 85 11.42 -10.44 -11.68
C PHE A 85 11.07 -11.68 -10.83
N ALA A 86 10.25 -11.55 -9.77
CA ALA A 86 9.72 -12.71 -9.05
C ALA A 86 8.92 -13.65 -9.97
N ALA A 87 8.25 -13.10 -10.99
CA ALA A 87 7.50 -13.87 -11.97
C ALA A 87 8.36 -14.50 -13.10
N GLN A 88 9.69 -14.33 -13.09
CA GLN A 88 10.66 -14.83 -14.10
C GLN A 88 10.33 -14.50 -15.57
N LYS A 89 9.58 -13.43 -15.85
CA LYS A 89 9.04 -13.14 -17.20
C LYS A 89 10.02 -12.49 -18.20
N SER A 90 11.30 -12.32 -17.87
CA SER A 90 12.20 -11.49 -18.67
C SER A 90 13.61 -12.05 -18.83
N LYS A 91 14.14 -11.98 -20.06
CA LYS A 91 15.54 -12.28 -20.38
C LYS A 91 16.54 -11.38 -19.63
N LEU A 92 16.08 -10.23 -19.11
CA LEU A 92 16.89 -9.32 -18.30
C LEU A 92 17.00 -9.77 -16.83
N ALA A 93 16.29 -10.80 -16.39
CA ALA A 93 16.32 -11.27 -15.00
C ALA A 93 17.74 -11.59 -14.51
N SER A 94 18.58 -12.16 -15.37
CA SER A 94 19.99 -12.46 -15.06
C SER A 94 20.87 -11.22 -14.88
N LYS A 95 20.44 -10.06 -15.40
CA LYS A 95 21.13 -8.77 -15.27
C LYS A 95 20.56 -7.91 -14.15
N ALA A 96 19.49 -8.36 -13.48
CA ALA A 96 18.87 -7.61 -12.39
C ALA A 96 19.76 -7.71 -11.14
N ASP A 97 19.91 -6.59 -10.42
CA ASP A 97 20.69 -6.57 -9.18
C ASP A 97 19.93 -7.36 -8.10
N SER A 98 20.49 -8.51 -7.72
CA SER A 98 19.90 -9.40 -6.71
C SER A 98 19.63 -8.70 -5.38
N ALA A 99 20.43 -7.68 -5.01
CA ALA A 99 20.23 -6.92 -3.78
C ALA A 99 18.89 -6.18 -3.76
N PHE A 100 18.45 -5.67 -4.92
CA PHE A 100 17.19 -4.96 -5.05
C PHE A 100 16.01 -5.86 -5.47
N VAL A 101 16.24 -7.14 -5.74
CA VAL A 101 15.20 -8.07 -6.19
C VAL A 101 14.86 -9.11 -5.13
N LYS A 102 15.85 -9.71 -4.47
CA LYS A 102 15.65 -10.87 -3.60
C LYS A 102 16.43 -10.81 -2.29
N THR A 103 17.70 -10.42 -2.29
CA THR A 103 18.56 -10.58 -1.11
C THR A 103 18.47 -9.43 -0.12
N GLY A 104 17.97 -8.27 -0.55
CA GLY A 104 17.88 -7.09 0.29
C GLY A 104 19.18 -6.29 0.31
N PHE A 105 19.11 -5.01 -0.02
CA PHE A 105 20.23 -4.09 0.13
C PHE A 105 20.26 -3.54 1.56
N ASN A 106 21.41 -3.68 2.25
CA ASN A 106 21.59 -3.20 3.62
C ASN A 106 22.92 -2.44 3.86
N ASN A 107 23.66 -2.13 2.79
CA ASN A 107 24.90 -1.38 2.88
C ASN A 107 24.63 0.13 2.84
N TRP A 108 24.25 0.68 3.99
CA TRP A 108 23.87 2.09 4.12
C TRP A 108 24.96 3.09 3.71
N LYS A 109 26.25 2.71 3.80
CA LYS A 109 27.38 3.55 3.36
C LYS A 109 27.32 3.88 1.87
N LYS A 110 26.83 2.95 1.04
CA LYS A 110 26.74 3.09 -0.42
C LYS A 110 25.32 3.26 -0.92
N ALA A 111 24.36 3.54 -0.04
CA ALA A 111 22.94 3.56 -0.39
C ALA A 111 22.63 4.57 -1.51
N LEU A 112 23.11 5.81 -1.40
CA LEU A 112 22.85 6.85 -2.41
C LEU A 112 23.41 6.48 -3.79
N GLU A 113 24.69 6.06 -3.83
CA GLU A 113 25.35 5.61 -5.07
C GLU A 113 24.61 4.44 -5.70
N LYS A 114 24.34 3.39 -4.90
CA LYS A 114 23.69 2.17 -5.39
C LYS A 114 22.25 2.39 -5.81
N CYS A 115 21.49 3.23 -5.09
CA CYS A 115 20.14 3.59 -5.49
C CYS A 115 20.14 4.42 -6.79
N SER A 116 21.09 5.33 -6.96
CA SER A 116 21.23 6.10 -8.21
C SER A 116 21.53 5.18 -9.40
N VAL A 117 22.54 4.31 -9.27
CA VAL A 117 22.89 3.34 -10.32
C VAL A 117 21.74 2.38 -10.62
N HIS A 118 21.03 1.92 -9.59
CA HIS A 118 19.88 1.03 -9.75
C HIS A 118 18.75 1.71 -10.52
N LYS A 119 18.38 2.94 -10.15
CA LYS A 119 17.33 3.73 -10.80
C LYS A 119 17.60 3.90 -12.30
N ASP A 120 18.86 4.10 -12.69
CA ASP A 120 19.24 4.30 -14.08
C ASP A 120 19.38 3.00 -14.89
N SER A 121 19.37 1.85 -14.22
CA SER A 121 19.47 0.54 -14.86
C SER A 121 18.30 0.23 -15.79
N GLN A 122 18.57 -0.50 -16.86
CA GLN A 122 17.54 -0.95 -17.82
C GLN A 122 16.50 -1.88 -17.15
N CYS A 123 16.95 -2.72 -16.21
CA CYS A 123 16.06 -3.62 -15.46
C CYS A 123 15.01 -2.83 -14.67
N HIS A 124 15.43 -1.75 -13.97
CA HIS A 124 14.53 -0.91 -13.22
C HIS A 124 13.54 -0.17 -14.13
N LYS A 125 14.04 0.46 -15.20
CA LYS A 125 13.20 1.17 -16.18
C LYS A 125 12.14 0.27 -16.78
N LEU A 126 12.52 -0.95 -17.18
CA LEU A 126 11.58 -1.95 -17.69
C LEU A 126 10.51 -2.33 -16.66
N ALA A 127 10.91 -2.65 -15.44
CA ALA A 127 9.98 -3.02 -14.37
C ALA A 127 8.97 -1.90 -14.05
N VAL A 128 9.45 -0.65 -14.00
CA VAL A 128 8.60 0.53 -13.78
C VAL A 128 7.63 0.74 -14.95
N MET A 129 8.11 0.65 -16.20
CA MET A 129 7.24 0.80 -17.38
C MET A 129 6.16 -0.26 -17.43
N THR A 130 6.50 -1.53 -17.16
CA THR A 130 5.51 -2.61 -17.11
C THR A 130 4.46 -2.33 -16.03
N ARG A 131 4.87 -1.87 -14.85
CA ARG A 131 3.93 -1.53 -13.78
C ARG A 131 2.97 -0.39 -14.16
N ILE A 132 3.43 0.61 -14.90
CA ILE A 132 2.58 1.72 -15.39
C ILE A 132 1.55 1.21 -16.42
N GLN A 133 1.92 0.21 -17.22
CA GLN A 133 1.04 -0.40 -18.22
C GLN A 133 0.05 -1.40 -17.61
N GLU A 134 0.35 -1.95 -16.43
CA GLU A 134 -0.58 -2.82 -15.71
C GLU A 134 -1.83 -2.03 -15.29
N PRO A 135 -3.05 -2.50 -15.60
CA PRO A 135 -4.26 -1.87 -15.14
C PRO A 135 -4.31 -1.89 -13.61
N GLU A 136 -4.75 -0.78 -13.03
CA GLU A 136 -4.93 -0.65 -11.58
C GLU A 136 -5.93 -1.72 -11.10
N PRO A 137 -5.62 -2.48 -10.03
CA PRO A 137 -6.55 -3.49 -9.50
C PRO A 137 -7.92 -2.90 -9.15
N VAL A 138 -9.00 -3.64 -9.45
CA VAL A 138 -10.39 -3.17 -9.26
C VAL A 138 -10.66 -2.74 -7.80
N ASN A 139 -10.12 -3.47 -6.82
CA ASN A 139 -10.27 -3.13 -5.41
C ASN A 139 -9.65 -1.76 -5.04
N VAL A 140 -8.54 -1.38 -5.68
CA VAL A 140 -7.91 -0.07 -5.48
C VAL A 140 -8.77 1.02 -6.11
N GLN A 141 -9.28 0.79 -7.33
CA GLN A 141 -10.19 1.72 -7.99
C GLN A 141 -11.46 1.96 -7.17
N LEU A 142 -12.08 0.90 -6.64
CA LEU A 142 -13.26 0.98 -5.78
C LEU A 142 -12.97 1.75 -4.49
N SER A 143 -11.82 1.49 -3.85
CA SER A 143 -11.42 2.18 -2.62
C SER A 143 -11.24 3.68 -2.86
N ARG A 144 -10.57 4.05 -3.96
CA ARG A 144 -10.38 5.45 -4.36
C ARG A 144 -11.71 6.14 -4.63
N GLU A 145 -12.61 5.49 -5.35
CA GLU A 145 -13.92 6.06 -5.67
C GLU A 145 -14.79 6.21 -4.41
N LEU A 146 -14.75 5.24 -3.50
CA LEU A 146 -15.41 5.33 -2.20
C LEU A 146 -14.88 6.52 -1.39
N GLU A 147 -13.57 6.67 -1.28
CA GLU A 147 -12.94 7.79 -0.58
C GLU A 147 -13.35 9.13 -1.21
N ARG A 148 -13.29 9.23 -2.55
CA ARG A 148 -13.70 10.42 -3.29
C ARG A 148 -15.16 10.81 -2.97
N ARG A 149 -16.06 9.82 -2.96
CA ARG A 149 -17.48 10.02 -2.62
C ARG A 149 -17.68 10.45 -1.16
N GLN A 150 -16.96 9.85 -0.22
CA GLN A 150 -17.01 10.22 1.19
C GLN A 150 -16.51 11.65 1.41
N GLN A 151 -15.40 12.04 0.78
CA GLN A 151 -14.87 13.39 0.86
C GLN A 151 -15.85 14.42 0.27
N GLN A 152 -16.45 14.10 -0.88
CA GLN A 152 -17.49 14.94 -1.51
C GLN A 152 -18.71 15.09 -0.59
N ALA A 153 -19.22 13.99 -0.02
CA ALA A 153 -20.33 14.02 0.92
C ALA A 153 -20.00 14.88 2.14
N ARG A 154 -18.80 14.73 2.71
CA ARG A 154 -18.34 15.52 3.86
C ARG A 154 -18.29 17.01 3.54
N ARG A 155 -17.73 17.40 2.39
CA ARG A 155 -17.66 18.81 1.97
C ARG A 155 -19.06 19.44 1.85
N ASN A 156 -19.98 18.76 1.18
CA ASN A 156 -21.34 19.28 1.00
C ASN A 156 -22.13 19.32 2.30
N LEU A 157 -22.02 18.29 3.15
CA LEU A 157 -22.65 18.28 4.46
C LEU A 157 -22.14 19.42 5.34
N MET A 158 -20.84 19.73 5.28
CA MET A 158 -20.27 20.87 6.01
C MET A 158 -20.80 22.22 5.52
N LYS A 159 -21.12 22.37 4.21
CA LYS A 159 -21.77 23.59 3.69
C LYS A 159 -23.19 23.73 4.25
N ILE A 160 -23.94 22.63 4.33
CA ILE A 160 -25.29 22.58 4.91
C ILE A 160 -25.26 22.92 6.40
N ALA A 161 -24.40 22.23 7.16
CA ALA A 161 -24.20 22.52 8.58
C ALA A 161 -23.76 23.98 8.80
N GLY A 162 -22.92 24.53 7.92
CA GLY A 162 -22.56 25.94 7.93
C GLY A 162 -23.75 26.88 7.73
N GLY A 163 -24.71 26.52 6.86
CA GLY A 163 -25.96 27.25 6.67
C GLY A 163 -26.87 27.20 7.89
N VAL A 164 -27.06 26.01 8.47
CA VAL A 164 -27.80 25.83 9.73
C VAL A 164 -27.18 26.68 10.84
N ARG A 165 -25.87 26.58 11.03
CA ARG A 165 -25.15 27.37 12.05
C ARG A 165 -25.31 28.87 11.83
N TYR A 166 -25.24 29.33 10.57
CA TYR A 166 -25.42 30.75 10.25
C TYR A 166 -26.81 31.24 10.69
N LEU A 167 -27.87 30.56 10.24
CA LEU A 167 -29.24 30.95 10.57
C LEU A 167 -29.52 30.86 12.08
N ALA A 168 -29.02 29.82 12.74
CA ALA A 168 -29.14 29.65 14.19
C ALA A 168 -28.53 30.84 14.95
N ARG A 169 -27.33 31.29 14.53
CA ARG A 169 -26.64 32.43 15.16
C ARG A 169 -27.34 33.77 14.89
N GLN A 170 -28.04 33.90 13.78
CA GLN A 170 -28.83 35.08 13.45
C GLN A 170 -30.24 35.05 14.06
N GLY A 171 -30.65 33.95 14.71
CA GLY A 171 -32.01 33.78 15.21
C GLY A 171 -33.06 33.69 14.10
N LEU A 172 -32.65 33.32 12.87
CA LEU A 172 -33.54 33.20 11.73
C LEU A 172 -34.15 31.80 11.65
N ALA A 173 -35.45 31.74 11.33
CA ALA A 173 -36.12 30.47 11.09
C ALA A 173 -35.47 29.72 9.92
N PHE A 174 -35.26 28.39 10.06
CA PHE A 174 -34.69 27.59 8.97
C PHE A 174 -35.71 27.29 7.86
N ARG A 175 -36.98 27.17 8.26
CA ARG A 175 -38.11 26.66 7.46
C ARG A 175 -39.07 27.80 7.14
N GLY A 176 -39.79 27.64 6.03
CA GLY A 176 -40.94 28.46 5.66
C GLY A 176 -42.16 27.56 5.43
N ASP A 177 -43.27 28.15 5.01
CA ASP A 177 -44.52 27.42 4.77
C ASP A 177 -44.37 26.32 3.71
N GLN A 178 -43.48 26.55 2.75
CA GLN A 178 -43.08 25.57 1.76
C GLN A 178 -41.59 25.27 1.93
N LYS A 179 -41.18 24.04 1.57
CA LYS A 179 -39.78 23.62 1.65
C LYS A 179 -38.85 24.60 0.91
N GLU A 180 -39.27 25.04 -0.27
CA GLU A 180 -38.49 25.93 -1.12
C GLU A 180 -38.48 27.39 -0.64
N SER A 181 -39.43 27.80 0.22
CA SER A 181 -39.48 29.16 0.77
C SER A 181 -38.69 29.31 2.08
N GLY A 182 -38.18 28.22 2.65
CA GLY A 182 -37.37 28.27 3.87
C GLY A 182 -36.02 28.96 3.67
N ASN A 183 -35.59 29.74 4.67
CA ASN A 183 -34.32 30.48 4.63
C ASN A 183 -33.11 29.57 4.39
N LEU A 184 -33.12 28.34 4.90
CA LEU A 184 -32.03 27.39 4.66
C LEU A 184 -31.96 26.98 3.20
N SER A 185 -33.10 26.69 2.57
CA SER A 185 -33.16 26.32 1.14
C SER A 185 -32.64 27.47 0.27
N GLN A 186 -33.12 28.69 0.51
CA GLN A 186 -32.69 29.89 -0.23
C GLN A 186 -31.20 30.19 -0.04
N LEU A 187 -30.69 30.09 1.19
CA LEU A 187 -29.28 30.27 1.48
C LEU A 187 -28.41 29.23 0.76
N LEU A 188 -28.82 27.96 0.75
CA LEU A 188 -28.06 26.90 0.09
C LEU A 188 -28.11 27.03 -1.44
N LYS A 189 -29.24 27.44 -2.03
CA LYS A 189 -29.33 27.78 -3.46
C LYS A 189 -28.38 28.93 -3.82
N TYR A 190 -28.35 29.97 -3.01
CA TYR A 190 -27.40 31.07 -3.20
C TYR A 190 -25.96 30.57 -3.11
N LYS A 191 -25.60 29.80 -2.08
CA LYS A 191 -24.24 29.24 -1.93
C LYS A 191 -23.88 28.23 -3.01
N ALA A 192 -24.86 27.59 -3.65
CA ALA A 192 -24.66 26.71 -4.77
C ALA A 192 -24.37 27.46 -6.09
N THR A 193 -24.55 28.79 -6.12
CA THR A 193 -24.23 29.60 -7.30
C THR A 193 -22.72 29.57 -7.53
N GLY A 194 -22.29 28.92 -8.61
CA GLY A 194 -20.88 28.67 -8.93
C GLY A 194 -20.29 27.39 -8.32
N ASP A 195 -21.07 26.62 -7.56
CA ASP A 195 -20.66 25.34 -6.98
C ASP A 195 -21.51 24.20 -7.58
N ALA A 196 -21.01 23.63 -8.68
CA ALA A 196 -21.68 22.53 -9.38
C ALA A 196 -21.83 21.28 -8.49
N GLU A 197 -20.89 21.07 -7.58
CA GLU A 197 -20.89 19.93 -6.65
C GLU A 197 -22.06 20.04 -5.67
N LEU A 198 -22.22 21.21 -5.04
CA LEU A 198 -23.33 21.47 -4.13
C LEU A 198 -24.67 21.52 -4.88
N THR A 199 -24.70 22.10 -6.08
CA THR A 199 -25.91 22.15 -6.92
C THR A 199 -26.44 20.76 -7.23
N SER A 200 -25.56 19.84 -7.65
CA SER A 200 -25.92 18.45 -7.91
C SER A 200 -26.40 17.75 -6.63
N TRP A 201 -25.71 17.98 -5.51
CA TRP A 201 -26.06 17.38 -4.22
C TRP A 201 -27.44 17.79 -3.71
N LEU A 202 -27.81 19.07 -3.84
CA LEU A 202 -29.13 19.57 -3.43
C LEU A 202 -30.29 19.04 -4.29
N LYS A 203 -30.01 18.63 -5.53
CA LYS A 203 -30.98 17.99 -6.43
C LYS A 203 -30.99 16.46 -6.32
N GLY A 204 -30.13 15.91 -5.45
CA GLY A 204 -30.00 14.47 -5.27
C GLY A 204 -31.26 13.84 -4.67
N PRO A 205 -31.35 12.49 -4.70
CA PRO A 205 -32.51 11.76 -4.18
C PRO A 205 -32.65 11.84 -2.66
N LEU A 206 -31.55 12.16 -1.95
CA LEU A 206 -31.52 12.28 -0.49
C LEU A 206 -31.69 13.75 -0.09
N ASP A 207 -32.69 14.01 0.75
CA ASP A 207 -32.96 15.34 1.26
C ASP A 207 -32.11 15.67 2.49
N PHE A 208 -30.92 16.24 2.26
CA PHE A 208 -30.04 16.71 3.35
C PHE A 208 -30.50 18.01 4.01
N THR A 209 -31.66 18.54 3.60
CA THR A 209 -32.26 19.75 4.14
C THR A 209 -33.58 19.47 4.85
N SER A 210 -33.89 18.20 5.15
CA SER A 210 -35.12 17.83 5.82
C SER A 210 -35.21 18.42 7.23
N PRO A 211 -36.42 18.66 7.77
CA PRO A 211 -36.62 19.12 9.14
C PRO A 211 -35.88 18.27 10.18
N GLU A 212 -35.84 16.96 10.00
CA GLU A 212 -35.22 15.99 10.91
C GLU A 212 -33.70 16.19 10.95
N LEU A 213 -33.04 16.26 9.79
CA LEU A 213 -31.61 16.50 9.71
C LEU A 213 -31.21 17.89 10.21
N GLN A 214 -32.03 18.92 9.95
CA GLN A 214 -31.82 20.25 10.52
C GLN A 214 -31.81 20.18 12.06
N ASN A 215 -32.79 19.49 12.66
CA ASN A 215 -32.89 19.32 14.10
C ASN A 215 -31.71 18.51 14.65
N GLU A 216 -31.29 17.45 13.96
CA GLU A 216 -30.12 16.65 14.35
C GLU A 216 -28.84 17.50 14.36
N LEU A 217 -28.59 18.26 13.29
CA LEU A 217 -27.44 19.15 13.21
C LEU A 217 -27.44 20.19 14.33
N LEU A 218 -28.60 20.75 14.67
CA LEU A 218 -28.72 21.69 15.80
C LEU A 218 -28.42 21.03 17.14
N LYS A 219 -28.93 19.82 17.39
CA LYS A 219 -28.65 19.05 18.60
C LYS A 219 -27.14 18.75 18.72
N LEU A 220 -26.50 18.32 17.64
CA LEU A 220 -25.07 18.07 17.61
C LEU A 220 -24.28 19.35 17.91
N MET A 221 -24.65 20.48 17.31
CA MET A 221 -24.01 21.77 17.61
C MET A 221 -24.21 22.19 19.07
N ALA A 222 -25.41 22.04 19.62
CA ALA A 222 -25.69 22.38 21.02
C ALA A 222 -24.84 21.54 21.99
N ASN A 223 -24.75 20.23 21.75
CA ASN A 223 -23.93 19.31 22.56
C ASN A 223 -22.43 19.62 22.52
N THR A 224 -21.94 20.27 21.45
CA THR A 224 -20.53 20.70 21.41
C THR A 224 -20.24 21.95 22.25
N ILE A 225 -21.27 22.73 22.60
CA ILE A 225 -21.15 23.98 23.36
C ILE A 225 -21.34 23.72 24.87
N ILE A 226 -22.25 22.82 25.23
CA ILE A 226 -22.49 22.41 26.61
C ILE A 226 -21.39 21.41 27.00
N LYS A 227 -20.38 21.90 27.73
CA LYS A 227 -19.39 21.08 28.45
C LYS A 227 -19.75 21.00 29.92
#